data_AF-A0A954GJ97-F1
#
_entry.id   AF-A0A954GJ97-F1
#
_cell.length_a   1.000
_cell.length_b   1.000
_cell.length_c   1.000
_cell.angle_alpha   90.00
_cell.angle_beta   90.00
_cell.angle_gamma   90.00
#
_symmetry.space_group_name_H-M   'P 1'
#
loop_
_entity.id
_entity.type
_entity.pdbx_description
1 polymer ?
#
loop_
_entity_poly.entity_id
_entity_poly.type
_entity_poly.pdbx_seq_one_letter_code
_entity_poly.pdbx_strand_id
1 'polypeptide(L)'
;MGTILNIASVIEVFLWLIRKTIEAERRAVQRAIAEFNAAHPPMSDDEFLARCSPNVRPDIALRVRAVVSESLGIEYDRVYPDTKFIECC
;
A
#
# COMPACT_ATOMS: atom_id res chain seq x y z
N MET A 1 -51.86 -8.67 11.22
CA MET A 1 -50.64 -7.87 11.53
C MET A 1 -49.52 -8.81 11.97
N GLY A 2 -48.80 -9.45 11.03
CA GLY A 2 -47.78 -10.46 11.41
C GLY A 2 -46.63 -10.68 10.42
N THR A 3 -46.63 -10.08 9.24
CA THR A 3 -45.62 -10.31 8.19
C THR A 3 -44.53 -9.24 8.10
N ILE A 4 -44.81 -8.00 8.53
CA ILE A 4 -43.85 -6.87 8.42
C ILE A 4 -42.68 -7.01 9.41
N LEU A 5 -42.88 -7.66 10.56
CA LEU A 5 -41.84 -7.87 11.59
C LEU A 5 -40.74 -8.87 11.18
N ASN A 6 -41.02 -9.73 10.20
CA ASN A 6 -40.08 -10.77 9.75
C ASN A 6 -39.13 -10.25 8.67
N ILE A 7 -39.64 -9.45 7.72
CA ILE A 7 -38.84 -8.91 6.61
C ILE A 7 -37.76 -7.95 7.11
N ALA A 8 -38.09 -7.05 8.05
CA ALA A 8 -37.12 -6.14 8.65
C ALA A 8 -35.97 -6.90 9.34
N SER A 9 -36.29 -7.98 10.06
CA SER A 9 -35.29 -8.82 10.72
C SER A 9 -34.38 -9.52 9.72
N VAL A 10 -34.93 -10.00 8.60
CA VAL A 10 -34.14 -10.60 7.50
C VAL A 10 -33.21 -9.57 6.84
N ILE A 11 -33.69 -8.34 6.63
CA ILE A 11 -32.87 -7.25 6.08
C ILE A 11 -31.72 -6.90 7.03
N GLU A 12 -31.97 -6.77 8.34
CA GLU A 12 -30.92 -6.49 9.32
C GLU A 12 -29.84 -7.57 9.35
N VAL A 13 -30.24 -8.84 9.31
CA VAL A 13 -29.29 -9.97 9.23
C VAL A 13 -28.47 -9.90 7.93
N PHE A 14 -29.11 -9.59 6.81
CA PHE A 14 -28.44 -9.49 5.51
C PHE A 14 -27.44 -8.31 5.46
N LEU A 15 -27.83 -7.14 5.96
CA LEU A 15 -26.95 -5.97 6.07
C LEU A 15 -25.78 -6.24 7.02
N TRP A 16 -26.03 -6.93 8.13
CA TRP A 16 -24.99 -7.35 9.05
C TRP A 16 -23.98 -8.29 8.38
N LEU A 17 -24.45 -9.26 7.59
CA LEU A 17 -23.57 -10.17 6.82
C LEU A 17 -22.72 -9.39 5.81
N ILE A 18 -23.31 -8.50 5.03
CA ILE A 18 -22.58 -7.65 4.07
C ILE A 18 -21.49 -6.85 4.80
N ARG A 19 -21.85 -6.21 5.91
CA ARG A 19 -20.90 -5.43 6.72
C ARG A 19 -19.74 -6.30 7.21
N LYS A 20 -20.02 -7.52 7.67
CA LYS A 20 -18.98 -8.44 8.15
C LYS A 20 -18.03 -8.87 7.05
N THR A 21 -18.52 -9.08 5.84
CA THR A 21 -17.68 -9.38 4.67
C THR A 21 -16.77 -8.20 4.34
N ILE A 22 -17.32 -6.98 4.25
CA ILE A 22 -16.52 -5.77 3.98
C ILE A 22 -15.48 -5.53 5.08
N GLU A 23 -15.82 -5.74 6.35
CA GLU A 23 -14.90 -5.62 7.49
C GLU A 23 -13.79 -6.69 7.45
N ALA A 24 -14.08 -7.90 6.99
CA ALA A 24 -13.09 -8.96 6.84
C ALA A 24 -12.07 -8.62 5.73
N GLU A 25 -12.56 -8.22 4.56
CA GLU A 25 -11.73 -7.77 3.43
C GLU A 25 -10.86 -6.58 3.81
N ARG A 26 -11.46 -5.54 4.43
CA ARG A 26 -10.70 -4.37 4.90
C ARG A 26 -9.58 -4.76 5.86
N ARG A 27 -9.83 -5.69 6.79
CA ARG A 27 -8.80 -6.19 7.73
C ARG A 27 -7.71 -7.01 7.04
N ALA A 28 -8.04 -7.74 5.98
CA ALA A 28 -7.05 -8.45 5.18
C ALA A 28 -6.14 -7.46 4.44
N VAL A 29 -6.75 -6.47 3.77
CA VAL A 29 -6.01 -5.39 3.09
C VAL A 29 -5.15 -4.59 4.06
N GLN A 30 -5.67 -4.21 5.24
CA GLN A 30 -4.90 -3.49 6.25
C GLN A 30 -3.72 -4.32 6.78
N ARG A 31 -3.88 -5.63 6.95
CA ARG A 31 -2.77 -6.51 7.35
C ARG A 31 -1.71 -6.60 6.27
N ALA A 32 -2.11 -6.79 5.01
CA ALA A 32 -1.19 -6.81 3.88
C ALA A 32 -0.41 -5.48 3.76
N ILE A 33 -1.09 -4.34 3.91
CA ILE A 33 -0.43 -3.02 3.92
C ILE A 33 0.54 -2.90 5.10
N ALA A 34 0.15 -3.33 6.30
CA ALA A 34 1.01 -3.27 7.48
C ALA A 34 2.25 -4.17 7.33
N GLU A 35 2.10 -5.38 6.81
CA GLU A 35 3.20 -6.30 6.51
C GLU A 35 4.13 -5.72 5.44
N PHE A 36 3.58 -5.16 4.36
CA PHE A 36 4.37 -4.48 3.33
C PHE A 36 5.15 -3.29 3.90
N ASN A 37 4.50 -2.46 4.72
CA ASN A 37 5.12 -1.29 5.36
C ASN A 37 6.19 -1.68 6.39
N ALA A 38 6.02 -2.81 7.08
CA ALA A 38 7.02 -3.34 8.00
C ALA A 38 8.26 -3.89 7.26
N ALA A 39 8.05 -4.54 6.11
CA ALA A 39 9.15 -5.02 5.27
C ALA A 39 9.88 -3.88 4.52
N HIS A 40 9.18 -2.79 4.22
CA HIS A 40 9.70 -1.64 3.49
C HIS A 40 9.56 -0.36 4.33
N PRO A 41 10.45 -0.15 5.31
CA PRO A 41 10.44 1.05 6.14
C PRO A 41 10.98 2.28 5.38
N PRO A 42 10.38 3.46 5.56
CA PRO A 42 10.81 4.67 4.86
C PRO A 42 12.31 4.94 5.05
N MET A 43 12.96 5.37 3.99
CA MET A 43 14.41 5.53 3.91
C MET A 43 14.79 7.00 3.73
N SER A 44 15.79 7.47 4.48
CA SER A 44 16.33 8.82 4.31
C SER A 44 17.15 8.96 3.01
N ASP A 45 17.51 10.18 2.64
CA ASP A 45 18.36 10.43 1.47
C ASP A 45 19.77 9.87 1.65
N ASP A 46 20.36 10.00 2.84
CA ASP A 46 21.70 9.47 3.13
C ASP A 46 21.75 7.95 3.03
N GLU A 47 20.74 7.25 3.57
CA GLU A 47 20.63 5.80 3.46
C GLU A 47 20.39 5.34 2.01
N PHE A 48 19.59 6.11 1.25
CA PHE A 48 19.33 5.84 -0.15
C PHE A 48 20.60 5.96 -0.99
N LEU A 49 21.37 7.02 -0.77
CA LEU A 49 22.64 7.26 -1.44
C LEU A 49 23.70 6.22 -1.04
N ALA A 50 23.73 5.80 0.22
CA ALA A 50 24.65 4.76 0.69
C ALA A 50 24.40 3.39 0.03
N ARG A 51 23.16 3.13 -0.42
CA ARG A 51 22.78 1.91 -1.15
C ARG A 51 22.96 2.02 -2.66
N CYS A 52 23.14 3.23 -3.19
CA CYS A 52 23.40 3.44 -4.60
C CYS A 52 24.82 2.97 -4.98
N SER A 53 25.02 2.60 -6.25
CA SER A 53 26.36 2.25 -6.75
C SER A 53 27.29 3.47 -6.64
N PRO A 54 28.58 3.30 -6.29
CA PRO A 54 29.51 4.41 -6.11
C PRO A 54 29.74 5.24 -7.38
N ASN A 55 29.39 4.71 -8.56
CA ASN A 55 29.48 5.43 -9.84
C ASN A 55 28.25 6.32 -10.13
N VAL A 56 27.21 6.26 -9.30
CA VAL A 56 26.01 7.08 -9.46
C VAL A 56 26.23 8.41 -8.75
N ARG A 57 26.05 9.50 -9.48
CA ARG A 57 26.11 10.84 -8.89
C ARG A 57 24.94 11.07 -7.93
N PRO A 58 25.17 11.55 -6.70
CA PRO A 58 24.11 11.75 -5.71
C PRO A 58 22.96 12.64 -6.17
N ASP A 59 23.27 13.73 -6.87
CA ASP A 59 22.28 14.69 -7.37
C ASP A 59 21.32 14.04 -8.38
N ILE A 60 21.85 13.16 -9.24
CA ILE A 60 21.04 12.42 -10.21
C ILE A 60 20.20 11.37 -9.50
N ALA A 61 20.76 10.65 -8.51
CA ALA A 61 20.05 9.62 -7.76
C ALA A 61 18.80 10.18 -7.05
N LEU A 62 18.95 11.29 -6.32
CA LEU A 62 17.84 11.93 -5.61
C LEU A 62 16.81 12.52 -6.59
N ARG A 63 17.25 13.07 -7.73
CA ARG A 63 16.32 13.55 -8.76
C ARG A 63 15.50 12.41 -9.35
N VAL A 64 16.12 11.27 -9.65
CA VAL A 64 15.40 10.08 -10.15
C VAL A 64 14.41 9.59 -9.10
N ARG A 65 14.83 9.55 -7.82
CA ARG A 65 13.95 9.20 -6.69
C ARG A 65 12.69 10.07 -6.64
N ALA A 66 12.85 11.39 -6.80
CA ALA A 66 11.72 12.34 -6.85
C ALA A 66 10.82 12.08 -8.06
N VAL A 67 11.38 11.93 -9.26
CA VAL A 67 10.61 11.65 -10.49
C VAL A 67 9.79 10.38 -10.38
N VAL A 68 10.36 9.31 -9.81
CA VAL A 68 9.66 8.04 -9.58
C VAL A 68 8.50 8.22 -8.61
N SER A 69 8.74 8.91 -7.49
CA SER A 69 7.72 9.21 -6.49
C SER A 69 6.52 9.95 -7.11
N GLU A 70 6.80 11.03 -7.84
CA GLU A 70 5.79 11.84 -8.51
C GLU A 70 5.05 11.07 -9.61
N SER A 71 5.77 10.33 -10.44
CA SER A 71 5.19 9.67 -11.62
C SER A 71 4.34 8.45 -11.26
N LEU A 72 4.73 7.73 -10.21
CA LEU A 72 4.05 6.49 -9.80
C LEU A 72 3.13 6.68 -8.58
N GLY A 73 3.12 7.86 -7.98
CA GLY A 73 2.35 8.15 -6.76
C GLY A 73 2.85 7.38 -5.53
N ILE A 74 4.12 6.98 -5.53
CA ILE A 74 4.77 6.30 -4.41
C ILE A 74 5.33 7.36 -3.46
N GLU A 75 5.23 7.17 -2.15
CA GLU A 75 5.86 8.07 -1.17
C GLU A 75 7.38 8.15 -1.42
N TYR A 76 7.93 9.36 -1.41
CA TYR A 76 9.34 9.62 -1.76
C TYR A 76 10.33 8.77 -0.95
N ASP A 77 10.08 8.68 0.36
CA ASP A 77 10.86 7.89 1.31
C ASP A 77 10.73 6.38 1.10
N ARG A 78 9.73 5.91 0.33
CA ARG A 78 9.49 4.50 -0.03
C ARG A 78 10.00 4.11 -1.41
N VAL A 79 10.73 4.99 -2.10
CA VAL A 79 11.44 4.63 -3.33
C VAL A 79 12.82 4.06 -2.96
N TYR A 80 13.08 2.79 -3.31
CA TYR A 80 14.34 2.10 -3.01
C TYR A 80 15.22 1.92 -4.25
N PRO A 81 16.56 1.96 -4.13
CA PRO A 81 17.47 1.82 -5.26
C PRO A 81 17.37 0.48 -6.00
N ASP A 82 16.96 -0.58 -5.32
CA ASP A 82 16.79 -1.94 -5.82
C ASP A 82 15.37 -2.22 -6.36
N THR A 83 14.49 -1.22 -6.38
CA THR A 83 13.15 -1.33 -6.95
C THR A 83 13.25 -1.63 -8.44
N LYS A 84 12.70 -2.78 -8.86
CA LYS A 84 12.58 -3.14 -10.28
C LYS A 84 11.18 -2.79 -10.78
N PHE A 85 11.09 -1.94 -11.80
CA PHE A 85 9.82 -1.55 -12.40
C PHE A 85 9.37 -2.45 -13.56
N ILE A 86 10.30 -3.22 -14.13
CA ILE A 86 10.04 -4.14 -15.25
C ILE A 86 10.66 -5.48 -14.88
N GLU A 87 9.85 -6.54 -14.89
CA GLU A 87 10.36 -7.91 -14.96
C GLU A 87 10.78 -8.15 -16.41
N CYS A 88 12.08 -8.26 -16.68
CA CYS A 88 12.54 -8.70 -17.99
C CYS A 88 12.23 -10.20 -18.12
N CYS A 89 11.31 -10.55 -19.01
CA CYS A 89 11.02 -11.92 -19.43
C CYS A 89 12.23 -12.60 -20.08
#